data_AF-A0A7C3CW33-F1
#
_entry.id   AF-A0A7C3CW33-F1
#
_cell.length_a   1.000
_cell.length_b   1.000
_cell.length_c   1.000
_cell.angle_alpha   90.00
_cell.angle_beta   90.00
_cell.angle_gamma   90.00
#
_symmetry.space_group_name_H-M   'P 1'
#
loop_
_entity.id
_entity.type
_entity.pdbx_description
1 polymer ?
#
loop_
_entity_poly.entity_id
_entity_poly.type
_entity_poly.pdbx_seq_one_letter_code
_entity_poly.pdbx_strand_id
1 'polypeptide(L)'
;MGFKADTSFLRFLTMGALGVRQTMVQLQEKGFKPIELERYCASNKIWSTKVKRLRLPDLLCVKTGLRVEVRAKSDLKIRMSDAPNNPDRAWDAGLQDDDLAAFIACFDDGEGPVAADEAMFFRIGDLRSTVDQSKLGPPKSASEGAERDRTWPATIPKRDGRVLEVSDQKIVVELFATEDRAARRQSYALKGKTPYVKEGDLFKANSCFLSGAPSSMADLSVYLGHVYDPFTALGSHNDVDRYAAAKSFPYRDDNRAKALQALEKLISREKEQRVKLEAAGSAAALGSALGQEIIAQFIWDEQAVHELRMEAVLILTELGDGGFTREILKSIAAHPGFAENEIRQAAIWGLGKAGLKAYEDVLPFIADEEENVALHAIGAFDANTPRHVIDRLVELLLQGGQRVAPAASEALRIIGSPEAISALHDAYRQNEHARNWILATLGRMPPQIIRRELQGHDVLAALEPLLLCAPGANWLSSEQMKTDIAFLLKQDL
;
A
#
# COMPACT_ATOMS: atom_id res chain seq x y z
N MET A 1 -10.49 -14.28 -14.08
CA MET A 1 -10.55 -12.81 -13.89
C MET A 1 -10.01 -12.16 -15.15
N GLY A 2 -10.67 -11.12 -15.66
CA GLY A 2 -10.23 -10.43 -16.87
C GLY A 2 -9.35 -9.23 -16.50
N PHE A 3 -8.13 -9.16 -17.04
CA PHE A 3 -7.09 -8.15 -16.75
C PHE A 3 -7.55 -6.68 -16.74
N LYS A 4 -8.61 -6.31 -17.50
CA LYS A 4 -9.19 -4.95 -17.47
C LYS A 4 -9.85 -4.60 -16.12
N ALA A 5 -10.50 -5.56 -15.45
CA ALA A 5 -11.07 -5.35 -14.12
C ALA A 5 -9.96 -5.16 -13.05
N ASP A 6 -8.84 -5.85 -13.23
CA ASP A 6 -7.71 -5.85 -12.30
C ASP A 6 -6.94 -4.51 -12.32
N THR A 7 -6.89 -3.84 -13.47
CA THR A 7 -6.22 -2.52 -13.60
C THR A 7 -6.99 -1.41 -12.88
N SER A 8 -8.32 -1.37 -13.01
CA SER A 8 -9.15 -0.40 -12.26
C SER A 8 -9.12 -0.67 -10.76
N PHE A 9 -9.10 -1.94 -10.36
CA PHE A 9 -9.01 -2.32 -8.95
C PHE A 9 -7.65 -1.93 -8.36
N LEU A 10 -6.55 -2.22 -9.05
CA LEU A 10 -5.20 -1.80 -8.65
C LEU A 10 -5.10 -0.28 -8.54
N ARG A 11 -5.73 0.46 -9.45
CA ARG A 11 -5.79 1.93 -9.38
C ARG A 11 -6.47 2.41 -8.09
N PHE A 12 -7.61 1.85 -7.70
CA PHE A 12 -8.28 2.23 -6.46
C PHE A 12 -7.47 1.88 -5.21
N LEU A 13 -6.82 0.72 -5.19
CA LEU A 13 -5.91 0.36 -4.10
C LEU A 13 -4.71 1.30 -4.03
N THR A 14 -4.15 1.67 -5.18
CA THR A 14 -3.04 2.61 -5.26
C THR A 14 -3.43 3.99 -4.74
N MET A 15 -4.63 4.48 -5.07
CA MET A 15 -5.17 5.71 -4.49
C MET A 15 -5.28 5.62 -2.96
N GLY A 16 -5.83 4.51 -2.43
CA GLY A 16 -5.92 4.27 -0.99
C GLY A 16 -4.54 4.34 -0.31
N ALA A 17 -3.58 3.58 -0.83
CA ALA A 17 -2.22 3.52 -0.34
C ALA A 17 -1.51 4.89 -0.37
N LEU A 18 -1.66 5.65 -1.47
CA LEU A 18 -1.11 7.00 -1.59
C LEU A 18 -1.75 7.97 -0.60
N GLY A 19 -3.07 7.91 -0.41
CA GLY A 19 -3.78 8.72 0.57
C GLY A 19 -3.29 8.46 2.00
N VAL A 20 -3.06 7.19 2.36
CA VAL A 20 -2.48 6.81 3.65
C VAL A 20 -1.08 7.39 3.80
N ARG A 21 -0.19 7.19 2.82
CA ARG A 21 1.18 7.72 2.86
C ARG A 21 1.21 9.24 3.04
N GLN A 22 0.41 9.96 2.27
CA GLN A 22 0.36 11.42 2.35
C GLN A 22 -0.24 11.90 3.68
N THR A 23 -1.24 11.21 4.21
CA THR A 23 -1.79 11.50 5.55
C THR A 23 -0.74 11.27 6.64
N MET A 24 0.08 10.21 6.53
CA MET A 24 1.20 9.99 7.46
C MET A 24 2.23 11.12 7.39
N VAL A 25 2.59 11.58 6.19
CA VAL A 25 3.50 12.73 6.01
C VAL A 25 2.94 13.98 6.70
N GLN A 26 1.67 14.32 6.43
CA GLN A 26 1.01 15.48 7.05
C GLN A 26 0.97 15.38 8.59
N LEU A 27 0.73 14.18 9.14
CA LEU A 27 0.77 13.93 10.59
C LEU A 27 2.19 14.08 11.16
N GLN A 28 3.21 13.57 10.47
CA GLN A 28 4.61 13.71 10.87
C GLN A 28 5.06 15.17 10.89
N GLU A 29 4.71 15.95 9.87
CA GLU A 29 5.00 17.39 9.80
C GLU A 29 4.37 18.17 10.97
N LYS A 30 3.23 17.69 11.49
CA LYS A 30 2.56 18.25 12.67
C LYS A 30 3.11 17.73 14.00
N GLY A 31 4.11 16.86 13.98
CA GLY A 31 4.80 16.36 15.18
C GLY A 31 4.29 15.03 15.73
N PHE A 32 3.37 14.35 15.03
CA PHE A 32 2.93 13.00 15.40
C PHE A 32 3.96 11.94 14.96
N LYS A 33 3.83 10.72 15.52
CA LYS A 33 4.58 9.53 15.09
C LYS A 33 3.58 8.46 14.62
N PRO A 34 3.05 8.56 13.39
CA PRO A 34 2.08 7.60 12.86
C PRO A 34 2.76 6.29 12.46
N ILE A 35 2.06 5.18 12.69
CA ILE A 35 2.35 3.85 12.17
C ILE A 35 1.10 3.28 11.50
N GLU A 36 1.27 2.31 10.61
CA GLU A 36 0.16 1.51 10.09
C GLU A 36 -0.45 0.69 11.22
N LEU A 37 -1.67 1.01 11.64
CA LEU A 37 -2.42 0.18 12.58
C LEU A 37 -2.98 -1.03 11.82
N GLU A 38 -3.71 -0.80 10.74
CA GLU A 38 -4.00 -1.85 9.77
C GLU A 38 -2.75 -2.12 8.92
N ARG A 39 -2.13 -3.28 9.13
CA ARG A 39 -0.91 -3.73 8.42
C ARG A 39 -1.04 -3.54 6.90
N TYR A 40 -0.06 -2.91 6.27
CA TYR A 40 -0.01 -2.63 4.83
C TYR A 40 -1.19 -1.81 4.26
N CYS A 41 -1.83 -0.94 5.04
CA CYS A 41 -2.83 0.02 4.53
C CYS A 41 -2.22 1.05 3.55
N ALA A 42 -0.90 1.28 3.61
CA ALA A 42 -0.10 2.10 2.70
C ALA A 42 0.47 1.32 1.50
N SER A 43 0.10 0.05 1.32
CA SER A 43 0.53 -0.81 0.20
C SER A 43 -0.61 -1.04 -0.79
N ASN A 44 -0.28 -1.11 -2.08
CA ASN A 44 -1.20 -1.52 -3.14
C ASN A 44 -1.03 -2.99 -3.55
N LYS A 45 -0.24 -3.78 -2.80
CA LYS A 45 -0.06 -5.20 -3.06
C LYS A 45 -1.36 -5.96 -2.76
N ILE A 46 -1.87 -6.66 -3.77
CA ILE A 46 -3.08 -7.46 -3.69
C ILE A 46 -2.73 -8.85 -3.15
N TRP A 47 -3.48 -9.29 -2.16
CA TRP A 47 -3.49 -10.65 -1.63
C TRP A 47 -4.93 -11.13 -1.59
N SER A 48 -5.24 -12.20 -2.28
CA SER A 48 -6.57 -12.80 -2.31
C SER A 48 -7.01 -13.36 -0.95
N THR A 49 -6.04 -13.81 -0.14
CA THR A 49 -6.24 -14.40 1.19
C THR A 49 -6.30 -13.36 2.30
N LYS A 50 -5.87 -12.11 2.05
CA LYS A 50 -5.90 -11.07 3.08
C LYS A 50 -7.28 -10.40 3.12
N VAL A 51 -8.18 -10.94 3.93
CA VAL A 51 -9.53 -10.37 4.13
C VAL A 51 -9.55 -9.48 5.39
N LYS A 52 -10.10 -8.27 5.27
CA LYS A 52 -10.31 -7.34 6.39
C LYS A 52 -11.43 -7.87 7.32
N ARG A 53 -11.07 -8.53 8.43
CA ARG A 53 -12.04 -9.08 9.41
C ARG A 53 -12.31 -8.16 10.59
N LEU A 54 -11.27 -7.73 11.32
CA LEU A 54 -11.40 -6.68 12.34
C LEU A 54 -11.33 -5.33 11.62
N ARG A 55 -12.35 -4.49 11.78
CA ARG A 55 -12.37 -3.14 11.24
C ARG A 55 -11.50 -2.25 12.12
N LEU A 56 -10.25 -2.12 11.70
CA LEU A 56 -9.23 -1.28 12.34
C LEU A 56 -9.19 0.08 11.64
N PRO A 57 -8.95 1.18 12.38
CA PRO A 57 -8.42 2.39 11.77
C PRO A 57 -7.13 2.08 11.00
N ASP A 58 -6.90 2.76 9.88
CA ASP A 58 -5.67 2.59 9.10
C ASP A 58 -4.40 2.93 9.90
N LEU A 59 -4.42 3.99 10.72
CA LEU A 59 -3.23 4.56 11.37
C LEU A 59 -3.36 4.67 12.90
N LEU A 60 -2.23 4.60 13.59
CA LEU A 60 -2.07 4.91 15.03
C LEU A 60 -0.89 5.87 15.24
N CYS A 61 -1.10 6.95 15.99
CA CYS A 61 -0.03 7.84 16.45
C CYS A 61 0.50 7.38 17.81
N VAL A 62 1.66 6.73 17.85
CA VAL A 62 2.11 5.93 19.03
C VAL A 62 2.40 6.73 20.30
N LYS A 63 2.56 8.06 20.20
CA LYS A 63 2.75 8.96 21.34
C LYS A 63 1.44 9.41 21.97
N THR A 64 0.45 9.69 21.14
CA THR A 64 -0.80 10.36 21.53
C THR A 64 -1.98 9.41 21.60
N GLY A 65 -1.89 8.24 20.97
CA GLY A 65 -2.95 7.23 20.92
C GLY A 65 -4.01 7.55 19.87
N LEU A 66 -3.86 8.66 19.14
CA LEU A 66 -4.76 9.09 18.09
C LEU A 66 -4.80 8.04 16.97
N ARG A 67 -5.99 7.55 16.65
CA ARG A 67 -6.21 6.65 15.51
C ARG A 67 -6.91 7.38 14.38
N VAL A 68 -6.56 7.02 13.15
CA VAL A 68 -7.05 7.70 11.96
C VAL A 68 -7.46 6.67 10.91
N GLU A 69 -8.71 6.76 10.45
CA GLU A 69 -9.21 6.05 9.28
C GLU A 69 -9.06 6.95 8.04
N VAL A 70 -8.36 6.48 7.01
CA VAL A 70 -8.05 7.28 5.83
C VAL A 70 -9.03 6.96 4.70
N ARG A 71 -9.50 8.01 4.04
CA ARG A 71 -10.46 7.96 2.93
C ARG A 71 -9.94 8.75 1.74
N ALA A 72 -9.14 8.06 0.92
CA ALA A 72 -8.69 8.56 -0.37
C ALA A 72 -9.78 8.39 -1.44
N LYS A 73 -10.16 9.47 -2.13
CA LYS A 73 -11.23 9.47 -3.15
C LYS A 73 -10.90 10.38 -4.33
N SER A 74 -11.24 9.96 -5.55
CA SER A 74 -11.17 10.82 -6.75
C SER A 74 -12.25 11.90 -6.77
N ASP A 75 -13.39 11.60 -6.17
CA ASP A 75 -14.49 12.53 -5.92
C ASP A 75 -14.56 12.79 -4.42
N LEU A 76 -13.91 13.87 -3.98
CA LEU A 76 -13.79 14.22 -2.55
C LEU A 76 -15.18 14.50 -1.96
N LYS A 77 -15.56 13.66 -1.00
CA LYS A 77 -16.80 13.74 -0.24
C LYS A 77 -16.56 13.23 1.17
N ILE A 78 -17.37 13.70 2.13
CA ILE A 78 -17.43 13.11 3.46
C ILE A 78 -18.22 11.80 3.32
N ARG A 79 -17.53 10.70 3.02
CA ARG A 79 -18.14 9.42 2.64
C ARG A 79 -17.43 8.23 3.30
N MET A 80 -18.21 7.37 3.93
CA MET A 80 -17.76 6.13 4.56
C MET A 80 -18.43 4.91 3.93
N SER A 81 -17.70 3.80 3.86
CA SER A 81 -18.26 2.49 3.54
C SER A 81 -19.13 1.99 4.69
N ASP A 82 -20.37 1.63 4.44
CA ASP A 82 -21.33 1.19 5.46
C ASP A 82 -22.09 -0.08 5.06
N ALA A 83 -22.22 -1.02 5.98
CA ALA A 83 -23.10 -2.18 5.86
C ALA A 83 -23.98 -2.26 7.11
N PRO A 84 -25.11 -1.54 7.17
CA PRO A 84 -25.92 -1.39 8.39
C PRO A 84 -26.43 -2.70 8.99
N ASN A 85 -26.58 -3.73 8.14
CA ASN A 85 -27.09 -5.04 8.54
C ASN A 85 -25.98 -6.00 9.00
N ASN A 86 -24.73 -5.54 9.01
CA ASN A 86 -23.58 -6.31 9.49
C ASN A 86 -22.82 -5.46 10.53
N PRO A 87 -22.97 -5.76 11.83
CA PRO A 87 -22.34 -5.00 12.91
C PRO A 87 -20.82 -4.84 12.75
N ASP A 88 -20.13 -5.86 12.22
CA ASP A 88 -18.67 -5.84 12.03
C ASP A 88 -18.25 -4.96 10.83
N ARG A 89 -19.20 -4.59 9.97
CA ARG A 89 -18.98 -3.82 8.75
C ARG A 89 -19.77 -2.50 8.70
N ALA A 90 -20.44 -2.13 9.79
CA ALA A 90 -21.00 -0.80 9.96
C ALA A 90 -19.90 0.26 9.80
N TRP A 91 -20.27 1.46 9.35
CA TRP A 91 -19.31 2.48 8.95
C TRP A 91 -18.34 2.90 10.05
N ASP A 92 -18.78 2.85 11.31
CA ASP A 92 -18.06 3.21 12.52
C ASP A 92 -17.73 2.01 13.42
N ALA A 93 -17.88 0.78 12.93
CA ALA A 93 -17.48 -0.41 13.67
C ALA A 93 -15.99 -0.33 14.05
N GLY A 94 -15.69 -0.52 15.35
CA GLY A 94 -14.33 -0.42 15.90
C GLY A 94 -13.83 1.00 16.16
N LEU A 95 -14.57 2.05 15.78
CA LEU A 95 -14.16 3.45 15.92
C LEU A 95 -14.74 4.12 17.18
N GLN A 96 -13.89 4.82 17.92
CA GLN A 96 -14.24 5.66 19.07
C GLN A 96 -14.56 7.09 18.64
N ASP A 97 -15.28 7.86 19.48
CA ASP A 97 -15.65 9.25 19.17
C ASP A 97 -14.44 10.17 18.91
N ASP A 98 -13.31 9.90 19.58
CA ASP A 98 -12.06 10.66 19.48
C ASP A 98 -11.14 10.20 18.34
N ASP A 99 -11.49 9.11 17.65
CA ASP A 99 -10.81 8.76 16.41
C ASP A 99 -11.13 9.79 15.32
N LEU A 100 -10.27 9.86 14.30
CA LEU A 100 -10.46 10.75 13.18
C LEU A 100 -10.71 9.99 11.88
N ALA A 101 -11.58 10.53 11.03
CA ALA A 101 -11.61 10.22 9.62
C ALA A 101 -10.82 11.29 8.85
N ALA A 102 -9.79 10.88 8.11
CA ALA A 102 -9.01 11.73 7.23
C ALA A 102 -9.49 11.58 5.78
N PHE A 103 -10.09 12.62 5.21
CA PHE A 103 -10.52 12.62 3.81
C PHE A 103 -9.49 13.33 2.94
N ILE A 104 -9.00 12.65 1.91
CA ILE A 104 -7.96 13.17 1.02
C ILE A 104 -8.37 12.93 -0.44
N ALA A 105 -8.21 13.95 -1.27
CA ALA A 105 -8.49 13.83 -2.69
C ALA A 105 -7.34 13.09 -3.39
N CYS A 106 -7.66 12.35 -4.45
CA CYS A 106 -6.68 11.76 -5.35
C CYS A 106 -6.99 12.12 -6.80
N PHE A 107 -6.02 12.66 -7.50
CA PHE A 107 -6.10 13.05 -8.90
C PHE A 107 -5.46 12.00 -9.80
N ASP A 108 -5.57 12.20 -11.10
CA ASP A 108 -4.87 11.43 -12.14
C ASP A 108 -4.09 12.44 -12.97
N ASP A 109 -2.76 12.28 -13.01
CA ASP A 109 -1.85 13.18 -13.73
C ASP A 109 -1.47 12.64 -15.13
N GLY A 110 -2.06 11.52 -15.54
CA GLY A 110 -1.74 10.83 -16.80
C GLY A 110 -0.69 9.74 -16.66
N GLU A 111 0.14 9.78 -15.61
CA GLU A 111 1.09 8.70 -15.27
C GLU A 111 0.53 7.79 -14.16
N GLY A 112 -0.37 8.30 -13.33
CA GLY A 112 -1.09 7.51 -12.35
C GLY A 112 -1.87 8.34 -11.33
N PRO A 113 -2.42 7.68 -10.30
CA PRO A 113 -3.07 8.39 -9.21
C PRO A 113 -2.04 9.19 -8.38
N VAL A 114 -2.40 10.41 -7.98
CA VAL A 114 -1.61 11.28 -7.09
C VAL A 114 -2.49 11.79 -5.97
N ALA A 115 -2.04 11.73 -4.72
CA ALA A 115 -2.79 12.29 -3.58
C ALA A 115 -2.64 13.82 -3.53
N ALA A 116 -3.68 14.51 -3.06
CA ALA A 116 -3.60 15.93 -2.70
C ALA A 116 -2.64 16.14 -1.53
N ASP A 117 -2.09 17.35 -1.39
CA ASP A 117 -1.08 17.65 -0.35
C ASP A 117 -1.60 17.45 1.09
N GLU A 118 -2.88 17.73 1.32
CA GLU A 118 -3.47 17.72 2.67
C GLU A 118 -4.75 16.88 2.73
N ALA A 119 -4.85 16.07 3.80
CA ALA A 119 -6.09 15.49 4.25
C ALA A 119 -6.84 16.44 5.18
N MET A 120 -8.17 16.34 5.17
CA MET A 120 -9.09 17.08 6.04
C MET A 120 -9.66 16.11 7.08
N PHE A 121 -9.56 16.48 8.36
CA PHE A 121 -9.86 15.58 9.48
C PHE A 121 -11.22 15.91 10.11
N PHE A 122 -11.99 14.87 10.43
CA PHE A 122 -13.24 14.98 11.17
C PHE A 122 -13.26 13.97 12.30
N ARG A 123 -13.76 14.35 13.47
CA ARG A 123 -13.98 13.40 14.57
C ARG A 123 -15.06 12.40 14.19
N ILE A 124 -14.86 11.16 14.56
CA ILE A 124 -15.90 10.13 14.39
C ILE A 124 -17.14 10.49 15.22
N GLY A 125 -16.99 11.09 16.41
CA GLY A 125 -18.12 11.56 17.20
C GLY A 125 -18.95 12.65 16.52
N ASP A 126 -18.31 13.54 15.74
CA ASP A 126 -19.02 14.57 14.96
C ASP A 126 -19.76 13.96 13.76
N LEU A 127 -19.17 12.93 13.11
CA LEU A 127 -19.86 12.17 12.07
C LEU A 127 -21.06 11.39 12.63
N ARG A 128 -20.89 10.78 13.82
CA ARG A 128 -21.92 10.00 14.51
C ARG A 128 -23.08 10.87 14.96
N SER A 129 -22.82 12.02 15.58
CA SER A 129 -23.86 12.97 16.00
C SER A 129 -24.63 13.59 14.83
N THR A 130 -24.06 13.56 13.62
CA THR A 130 -24.69 14.09 12.39
C THR A 130 -25.13 12.99 11.41
N VAL A 131 -25.18 11.73 11.85
CA VAL A 131 -25.49 10.58 10.99
C VAL A 131 -26.89 10.67 10.37
N ASP A 132 -27.85 11.28 11.06
CA ASP A 132 -29.22 11.48 10.56
C ASP A 132 -29.31 12.46 9.38
N GLN A 133 -28.27 13.27 9.19
CA GLN A 133 -28.14 14.17 8.03
C GLN A 133 -27.47 13.47 6.83
N SER A 134 -26.90 12.29 7.03
CA SER A 134 -26.24 11.51 5.98
C SER A 134 -27.24 10.79 5.08
N LYS A 135 -26.80 10.41 3.88
CA LYS A 135 -27.57 9.59 2.95
C LYS A 135 -26.84 8.28 2.69
N LEU A 136 -27.59 7.18 2.76
CA LEU A 136 -27.11 5.86 2.39
C LEU A 136 -27.43 5.59 0.92
N GLY A 137 -26.40 5.56 0.08
CA GLY A 137 -26.51 5.31 -1.37
C GLY A 137 -26.97 3.89 -1.71
N PRO A 138 -27.13 3.53 -2.99
CA PRO A 138 -27.40 2.15 -3.39
C PRO A 138 -26.22 1.21 -3.05
N PRO A 139 -26.41 -0.12 -3.12
CA PRO A 139 -25.29 -1.08 -3.08
C PRO A 139 -24.22 -0.75 -4.11
N LYS A 140 -22.95 -0.91 -3.74
CA LYS A 140 -21.81 -0.53 -4.60
C LYS A 140 -21.66 -1.39 -5.85
N SER A 141 -22.00 -2.67 -5.77
CA SER A 141 -22.04 -3.57 -6.92
C SER A 141 -23.01 -4.73 -6.68
N ALA A 142 -23.40 -5.42 -7.75
CA ALA A 142 -24.25 -6.62 -7.68
C ALA A 142 -23.53 -7.82 -7.04
N SER A 143 -22.19 -7.82 -7.02
CA SER A 143 -21.34 -8.91 -6.53
C SER A 143 -20.76 -8.69 -5.13
N GLU A 144 -20.62 -7.45 -4.64
CA GLU A 144 -20.00 -7.13 -3.33
C GLU A 144 -20.99 -7.09 -2.15
N GLY A 145 -22.23 -7.54 -2.35
CA GLY A 145 -23.23 -7.63 -1.26
C GLY A 145 -23.68 -6.28 -0.71
N ALA A 146 -24.08 -6.27 0.58
CA ALA A 146 -24.82 -5.19 1.25
C ALA A 146 -24.03 -3.88 1.53
N GLU A 147 -22.81 -3.73 1.01
CA GLU A 147 -21.98 -2.54 1.26
C GLU A 147 -22.46 -1.33 0.44
N ARG A 148 -22.66 -0.21 1.13
CA ARG A 148 -23.26 1.02 0.61
C ARG A 148 -22.39 2.22 0.99
N ASP A 149 -22.49 3.28 0.20
CA ASP A 149 -21.83 4.55 0.53
C ASP A 149 -22.72 5.39 1.44
N ARG A 150 -22.29 5.64 2.68
CA ARG A 150 -22.89 6.65 3.56
C ARG A 150 -22.19 7.99 3.34
N THR A 151 -22.93 9.01 2.91
CA THR A 151 -22.36 10.32 2.54
C THR A 151 -23.04 11.45 3.32
N TRP A 152 -22.23 12.31 3.96
CA TRP A 152 -22.69 13.53 4.60
C TRP A 152 -22.68 14.70 3.59
N PRO A 153 -23.70 15.57 3.60
CA PRO A 153 -23.70 16.77 2.77
C PRO A 153 -22.48 17.66 3.03
N ALA A 154 -21.80 18.08 1.96
CA ALA A 154 -20.66 19.00 2.03
C ALA A 154 -20.57 19.90 0.80
N THR A 155 -19.82 20.99 0.90
CA THR A 155 -19.50 21.93 -0.18
C THR A 155 -18.03 21.80 -0.55
N ILE A 156 -17.76 21.31 -1.75
CA ILE A 156 -16.42 21.19 -2.32
C ILE A 156 -16.35 22.13 -3.53
N PRO A 157 -15.41 23.09 -3.58
CA PRO A 157 -15.29 24.02 -4.69
C PRO A 157 -14.65 23.31 -5.89
N LYS A 158 -15.06 23.68 -7.11
CA LYS A 158 -14.53 23.09 -8.37
C LYS A 158 -13.43 23.93 -9.03
N ARG A 159 -13.08 25.06 -8.42
CA ARG A 159 -12.07 26.02 -8.91
C ARG A 159 -11.42 26.66 -7.70
N ASP A 160 -10.14 26.97 -7.79
CA ASP A 160 -9.39 27.64 -6.74
C ASP A 160 -9.98 29.02 -6.45
N GLY A 161 -9.77 29.49 -5.22
CA GLY A 161 -10.29 30.78 -4.83
C GLY A 161 -9.94 31.20 -3.43
N ARG A 162 -10.56 32.31 -3.03
CA ARG A 162 -10.45 32.91 -1.71
C ARG A 162 -11.83 33.18 -1.12
N VAL A 163 -11.97 32.96 0.17
CA VAL A 163 -13.20 33.29 0.91
C VAL A 163 -13.26 34.80 1.11
N LEU A 164 -14.38 35.41 0.71
CA LEU A 164 -14.64 36.84 0.87
C LEU A 164 -15.56 37.15 2.04
N GLU A 165 -16.49 36.26 2.35
CA GLU A 165 -17.48 36.47 3.42
C GLU A 165 -18.00 35.11 3.90
N VAL A 166 -18.19 34.98 5.21
CA VAL A 166 -18.86 33.83 5.83
C VAL A 166 -19.98 34.35 6.73
N SER A 167 -21.19 33.86 6.50
CA SER A 167 -22.38 34.16 7.31
C SER A 167 -23.14 32.88 7.64
N ASP A 168 -24.13 32.96 8.53
CA ASP A 168 -24.99 31.84 8.91
C ASP A 168 -25.80 31.26 7.74
N GLN A 169 -25.91 31.98 6.62
CA GLN A 169 -26.71 31.57 5.46
C GLN A 169 -25.86 31.11 4.27
N LYS A 170 -24.68 31.68 4.08
CA LYS A 170 -23.86 31.45 2.87
C LYS A 170 -22.38 31.75 3.09
N ILE A 171 -21.57 31.17 2.22
CA ILE A 171 -20.16 31.50 2.00
C ILE A 171 -20.04 32.21 0.65
N VAL A 172 -19.45 33.39 0.62
CA VAL A 172 -19.13 34.12 -0.61
C VAL A 172 -17.63 33.98 -0.89
N VAL A 173 -17.29 33.62 -2.11
CA VAL A 173 -15.91 33.43 -2.55
C VAL A 173 -15.62 34.22 -3.81
N GLU A 174 -14.35 34.56 -4.00
CA GLU A 174 -13.79 34.88 -5.29
C GLU A 174 -13.14 33.63 -5.85
N LEU A 175 -13.64 33.14 -6.98
CA LEU A 175 -12.97 32.08 -7.70
C LEU A 175 -11.97 32.67 -8.68
N PHE A 176 -10.72 32.23 -8.62
CA PHE A 176 -9.63 32.78 -9.44
C PHE A 176 -9.83 32.54 -10.94
N ALA A 177 -9.15 33.35 -11.75
CA ALA A 177 -9.13 33.18 -13.20
C ALA A 177 -8.35 31.92 -13.57
N THR A 178 -8.80 31.24 -14.61
CA THR A 178 -8.10 30.14 -15.31
C THR A 178 -7.94 30.54 -16.78
N GLU A 179 -7.15 29.82 -17.55
CA GLU A 179 -6.94 30.11 -18.99
C GLU A 179 -8.26 30.33 -19.74
N ASP A 180 -9.27 29.50 -19.47
CA ASP A 180 -10.57 29.56 -20.16
C ASP A 180 -11.65 30.41 -19.46
N ARG A 181 -11.41 30.93 -18.25
CA ARG A 181 -12.49 31.55 -17.44
C ARG A 181 -11.98 32.67 -16.56
N ALA A 182 -12.63 33.83 -16.66
CA ALA A 182 -12.36 34.97 -15.79
C ALA A 182 -12.62 34.68 -14.30
N ALA A 183 -11.98 35.49 -13.45
CA ALA A 183 -12.29 35.53 -12.03
C ALA A 183 -13.75 35.94 -11.83
N ARG A 184 -14.42 35.34 -10.84
CA ARG A 184 -15.82 35.66 -10.54
C ARG A 184 -16.15 35.46 -9.09
N ARG A 185 -17.12 36.23 -8.59
CA ARG A 185 -17.75 35.96 -7.29
C ARG A 185 -18.75 34.83 -7.40
N GLN A 186 -18.77 33.95 -6.40
CA GLN A 186 -19.75 32.87 -6.27
C GLN A 186 -20.24 32.79 -4.82
N SER A 187 -21.52 32.48 -4.64
CA SER A 187 -22.11 32.22 -3.32
C SER A 187 -22.50 30.75 -3.19
N TYR A 188 -22.14 30.15 -2.05
CA TYR A 188 -22.55 28.80 -1.66
C TYR A 188 -23.50 28.89 -0.47
N ALA A 189 -24.76 28.51 -0.66
CA ALA A 189 -25.73 28.45 0.44
C ALA A 189 -25.38 27.31 1.40
N LEU A 190 -25.44 27.58 2.71
CA LEU A 190 -25.12 26.61 3.75
C LEU A 190 -26.20 25.54 3.89
N LYS A 191 -27.49 25.90 3.83
CA LYS A 191 -28.62 24.94 3.90
C LYS A 191 -28.49 23.95 5.06
N GLY A 192 -28.17 24.45 6.26
CA GLY A 192 -27.97 23.64 7.46
C GLY A 192 -26.56 23.05 7.64
N LYS A 193 -25.64 23.26 6.68
CA LYS A 193 -24.22 22.91 6.84
C LYS A 193 -23.48 23.94 7.67
N THR A 194 -22.48 23.50 8.41
CA THR A 194 -21.55 24.34 9.15
C THR A 194 -20.40 24.81 8.24
N PRO A 195 -20.04 26.10 8.22
CA PRO A 195 -18.86 26.57 7.52
C PRO A 195 -17.57 26.11 8.22
N TYR A 196 -16.56 25.73 7.43
CA TYR A 196 -15.25 25.27 7.92
C TYR A 196 -14.12 26.23 7.61
N VAL A 197 -14.44 27.32 6.94
CA VAL A 197 -13.51 28.35 6.48
C VAL A 197 -13.91 29.69 7.07
N LYS A 198 -12.97 30.63 7.07
CA LYS A 198 -13.11 32.00 7.54
C LYS A 198 -12.73 32.97 6.42
N GLU A 199 -13.17 34.22 6.57
CA GLU A 199 -12.86 35.27 5.61
C GLU A 199 -11.35 35.38 5.40
N GLY A 200 -10.93 35.46 4.14
CA GLY A 200 -9.54 35.54 3.74
C GLY A 200 -8.87 34.20 3.44
N ASP A 201 -9.43 33.07 3.85
CA ASP A 201 -8.85 31.74 3.59
C ASP A 201 -8.73 31.46 2.08
N LEU A 202 -7.60 30.87 1.68
CA LEU A 202 -7.41 30.31 0.34
C LEU A 202 -7.88 28.86 0.29
N PHE A 203 -8.39 28.43 -0.85
CA PHE A 203 -8.84 27.06 -1.03
C PHE A 203 -8.49 26.51 -2.42
N LYS A 204 -8.16 25.22 -2.45
CA LYS A 204 -7.87 24.45 -3.67
C LYS A 204 -9.09 23.71 -4.17
N ALA A 205 -9.32 23.73 -5.48
CA ALA A 205 -10.37 22.99 -6.14
C ALA A 205 -10.31 21.50 -5.79
N ASN A 206 -11.47 20.90 -5.57
CA ASN A 206 -11.67 19.46 -5.37
C ASN A 206 -10.89 18.83 -4.19
N SER A 207 -10.21 19.64 -3.37
CA SER A 207 -9.27 19.19 -2.33
C SER A 207 -9.64 19.67 -0.92
N CYS A 208 -10.70 20.47 -0.79
CA CYS A 208 -11.10 21.07 0.48
C CYS A 208 -12.61 21.09 0.67
N PHE A 209 -13.04 21.22 1.92
CA PHE A 209 -14.43 21.41 2.28
C PHE A 209 -14.64 22.86 2.76
N LEU A 210 -15.52 23.61 2.09
CA LEU A 210 -15.92 24.94 2.57
C LEU A 210 -16.95 24.84 3.70
N SER A 211 -17.81 23.82 3.64
CA SER A 211 -18.83 23.54 4.66
C SER A 211 -19.31 22.10 4.61
N GLY A 212 -19.91 21.60 5.69
CA GLY A 212 -20.48 20.25 5.74
C GLY A 212 -21.43 20.03 6.91
N ALA A 213 -22.07 18.87 6.93
CA ALA A 213 -22.97 18.46 8.00
C ALA A 213 -22.27 18.30 9.36
N PRO A 214 -21.04 17.75 9.47
CA PRO A 214 -20.30 17.74 10.73
C PRO A 214 -20.17 19.14 11.34
N SER A 215 -20.24 19.21 12.67
CA SER A 215 -20.19 20.45 13.46
C SER A 215 -18.86 21.20 13.33
N SER A 216 -17.75 20.48 13.10
CA SER A 216 -16.43 21.08 12.97
C SER A 216 -15.46 20.17 12.22
N MET A 217 -14.35 20.74 11.75
CA MET A 217 -13.17 19.96 11.40
C MET A 217 -12.31 19.77 12.65
N ALA A 218 -11.63 18.63 12.74
CA ALA A 218 -10.78 18.33 13.87
C ALA A 218 -9.52 19.21 13.88
N ASP A 219 -9.27 19.88 15.00
CA ASP A 219 -8.01 20.54 15.28
C ASP A 219 -6.99 19.53 15.80
N LEU A 220 -6.03 19.15 14.96
CA LEU A 220 -4.98 18.20 15.32
C LEU A 220 -4.11 18.68 16.49
N SER A 221 -3.99 20.00 16.72
CA SER A 221 -3.13 20.52 17.79
C SER A 221 -3.58 20.09 19.18
N VAL A 222 -4.88 19.87 19.38
CA VAL A 222 -5.47 19.37 20.64
C VAL A 222 -4.93 17.98 20.98
N TYR A 223 -4.71 17.13 19.99
CA TYR A 223 -4.25 15.75 20.18
C TYR A 223 -2.75 15.65 20.46
N LEU A 224 -1.95 16.65 20.13
CA LEU A 224 -0.51 16.64 20.41
C LEU A 224 -0.19 16.65 21.91
N GLY A 225 -1.10 17.19 22.73
CA GLY A 225 -0.99 17.17 24.19
C GLY A 225 -1.37 15.84 24.82
N HIS A 226 -1.96 14.90 24.08
CA HIS A 226 -2.37 13.61 24.62
C HIS A 226 -1.16 12.71 24.86
N VAL A 227 -1.19 11.96 25.97
CA VAL A 227 -0.19 10.95 26.30
C VAL A 227 -0.84 9.58 26.26
N TYR A 228 -0.39 8.74 25.35
CA TYR A 228 -0.90 7.38 25.23
C TYR A 228 -0.28 6.45 26.26
N ASP A 229 -1.15 5.80 27.05
CA ASP A 229 -0.78 4.70 27.93
C ASP A 229 -1.24 3.35 27.35
N PRO A 230 -0.40 2.69 26.53
CA PRO A 230 -0.72 1.39 25.98
C PRO A 230 -0.84 0.30 27.06
N PHE A 231 -0.25 0.46 28.25
CA PHE A 231 -0.35 -0.56 29.31
C PHE A 231 -1.78 -0.67 29.85
N THR A 232 -2.45 0.48 30.04
CA THR A 232 -3.86 0.50 30.42
C THR A 232 -4.74 -0.04 29.28
N ALA A 233 -4.45 0.34 28.04
CA ALA A 233 -5.20 -0.10 26.87
C ALA A 233 -5.12 -1.62 26.60
N LEU A 234 -4.04 -2.31 26.99
CA LEU A 234 -3.96 -3.78 26.98
C LEU A 234 -5.03 -4.46 27.87
N GLY A 235 -5.62 -3.73 28.82
CA GLY A 235 -6.71 -4.18 29.68
C GLY A 235 -8.11 -3.85 29.16
N SER A 236 -8.24 -3.16 28.02
CA SER A 236 -9.54 -2.75 27.46
C SER A 236 -10.41 -3.94 27.13
N HIS A 237 -11.73 -3.81 27.30
CA HIS A 237 -12.70 -4.80 26.82
C HIS A 237 -12.79 -4.80 25.28
N ASN A 238 -12.43 -3.70 24.64
CA ASN A 238 -12.39 -3.57 23.19
C ASN A 238 -11.10 -4.19 22.62
N ASP A 239 -11.25 -5.08 21.65
CA ASP A 239 -10.16 -5.79 20.98
C ASP A 239 -9.30 -4.88 20.09
N VAL A 240 -9.89 -3.89 19.40
CA VAL A 240 -9.17 -2.86 18.64
C VAL A 240 -8.22 -2.05 19.55
N ASP A 241 -8.64 -1.75 20.77
CA ASP A 241 -7.78 -1.03 21.73
C ASP A 241 -6.61 -1.88 22.19
N ARG A 242 -6.85 -3.17 22.50
CA ARG A 242 -5.78 -4.11 22.88
C ARG A 242 -4.82 -4.34 21.71
N TYR A 243 -5.34 -4.45 20.49
CA TYR A 243 -4.56 -4.58 19.26
C TYR A 243 -3.66 -3.35 19.05
N ALA A 244 -4.23 -2.14 19.11
CA ALA A 244 -3.49 -0.89 18.97
C ALA A 244 -2.43 -0.72 20.05
N ALA A 245 -2.75 -1.08 21.30
CA ALA A 245 -1.81 -1.07 22.40
C ALA A 245 -0.61 -2.00 22.12
N ALA A 246 -0.89 -3.27 21.77
CA ALA A 246 0.13 -4.25 21.46
C ALA A 246 1.07 -3.77 20.34
N LYS A 247 0.48 -3.34 19.21
CA LYS A 247 1.20 -2.87 18.02
C LYS A 247 2.05 -1.63 18.27
N SER A 248 1.71 -0.81 19.26
CA SER A 248 2.46 0.42 19.55
C SER A 248 3.83 0.15 20.19
N PHE A 249 3.99 -0.92 20.96
CA PHE A 249 5.19 -1.11 21.81
C PHE A 249 6.52 -1.18 21.06
N PRO A 250 6.64 -1.87 19.90
CA PRO A 250 7.90 -1.89 19.15
C PRO A 250 8.38 -0.51 18.68
N TYR A 251 7.47 0.46 18.58
CA TYR A 251 7.74 1.82 18.09
C TYR A 251 7.98 2.82 19.22
N ARG A 252 8.11 2.33 20.45
CA ARG A 252 8.34 3.13 21.65
C ARG A 252 9.71 2.84 22.23
N ASP A 253 10.40 3.90 22.64
CA ASP A 253 11.74 3.80 23.21
C ASP A 253 11.69 3.56 24.74
N ASP A 254 10.53 3.79 25.36
CA ASP A 254 10.33 3.67 26.80
C ASP A 254 9.88 2.27 27.23
N ASN A 255 10.29 1.86 28.42
CA ASN A 255 9.72 0.70 29.14
C ASN A 255 9.80 -0.64 28.39
N ARG A 256 10.78 -0.85 27.49
CA ARG A 256 10.91 -2.06 26.65
C ARG A 256 10.77 -3.38 27.42
N ALA A 257 11.45 -3.54 28.56
CA ALA A 257 11.37 -4.76 29.37
C ALA A 257 9.97 -4.98 29.97
N LYS A 258 9.32 -3.90 30.41
CA LYS A 258 7.94 -3.94 30.93
C LYS A 258 6.95 -4.24 29.81
N ALA A 259 7.14 -3.66 28.63
CA ALA A 259 6.34 -3.93 27.43
C ALA A 259 6.41 -5.39 27.03
N LEU A 260 7.62 -5.96 26.98
CA LEU A 260 7.85 -7.38 26.70
C LEU A 260 7.07 -8.28 27.67
N GLN A 261 7.20 -8.05 28.98
CA GLN A 261 6.45 -8.82 29.99
C GLN A 261 4.93 -8.67 29.84
N ALA A 262 4.45 -7.47 29.53
CA ALA A 262 3.03 -7.20 29.35
C ALA A 262 2.46 -7.90 28.10
N LEU A 263 3.22 -7.93 27.00
CA LEU A 263 2.87 -8.63 25.77
C LEU A 263 2.86 -10.15 25.95
N GLU A 264 3.88 -10.73 26.60
CA GLU A 264 3.91 -12.17 26.88
C GLU A 264 2.74 -12.59 27.78
N LYS A 265 2.41 -11.78 28.79
CA LYS A 265 1.21 -11.99 29.61
C LYS A 265 -0.09 -11.88 28.79
N LEU A 266 -0.17 -10.96 27.83
CA LEU A 266 -1.32 -10.85 26.94
C LEU A 266 -1.46 -12.11 26.08
N ILE A 267 -0.37 -12.57 25.46
CA ILE A 267 -0.33 -13.78 24.62
C ILE A 267 -0.92 -15.00 25.35
N SER A 268 -0.60 -15.19 26.63
CA SER A 268 -1.07 -16.36 27.40
C SER A 268 -2.56 -16.35 27.74
N ARG A 269 -3.23 -15.19 27.69
CA ARG A 269 -4.64 -15.05 28.14
C ARG A 269 -5.60 -14.55 27.07
N GLU A 270 -5.08 -13.98 25.99
CA GLU A 270 -5.90 -13.39 24.93
C GLU A 270 -6.68 -14.47 24.17
N LYS A 271 -7.96 -14.20 23.95
CA LYS A 271 -8.89 -15.10 23.27
C LYS A 271 -9.11 -14.69 21.82
N GLU A 272 -9.10 -13.38 21.55
CA GLU A 272 -9.22 -12.86 20.19
C GLU A 272 -7.91 -13.14 19.45
N GLN A 273 -7.99 -13.93 18.38
CA GLN A 273 -6.81 -14.50 17.73
C GLN A 273 -5.96 -13.45 17.02
N ARG A 274 -6.57 -12.39 16.47
CA ARG A 274 -5.83 -11.32 15.79
C ARG A 274 -5.08 -10.45 16.81
N VAL A 275 -5.67 -10.15 17.97
CA VAL A 275 -4.99 -9.48 19.09
C VAL A 275 -3.84 -10.34 19.60
N LYS A 276 -4.06 -11.67 19.77
CA LYS A 276 -3.00 -12.60 20.21
C LYS A 276 -1.84 -12.64 19.22
N LEU A 277 -2.13 -12.72 17.93
CA LEU A 277 -1.12 -12.75 16.87
C LEU A 277 -0.36 -11.42 16.78
N GLU A 278 -1.03 -10.27 16.90
CA GLU A 278 -0.36 -8.96 16.95
C GLU A 278 0.52 -8.80 18.20
N ALA A 279 0.06 -9.29 19.35
CA ALA A 279 0.86 -9.31 20.57
C ALA A 279 2.11 -10.19 20.39
N ALA A 280 1.99 -11.34 19.72
CA ALA A 280 3.11 -12.20 19.38
C ALA A 280 4.10 -11.52 18.42
N GLY A 281 3.61 -10.87 17.36
CA GLY A 281 4.41 -10.05 16.44
C GLY A 281 5.17 -8.95 17.17
N SER A 282 4.46 -8.19 18.00
CA SER A 282 5.04 -7.10 18.79
C SER A 282 6.07 -7.61 19.80
N ALA A 283 5.79 -8.74 20.47
CA ALA A 283 6.73 -9.37 21.39
C ALA A 283 7.98 -9.87 20.66
N ALA A 284 7.83 -10.48 19.49
CA ALA A 284 8.94 -10.95 18.66
C ALA A 284 9.83 -9.78 18.20
N ALA A 285 9.25 -8.65 17.79
CA ALA A 285 9.98 -7.42 17.49
C ALA A 285 10.78 -6.88 18.71
N LEU A 286 10.31 -7.20 19.91
CA LEU A 286 11.01 -6.89 21.16
C LEU A 286 12.05 -7.94 21.58
N GLY A 287 12.15 -9.07 20.88
CA GLY A 287 13.09 -10.17 21.14
C GLY A 287 12.49 -11.36 21.91
N SER A 288 11.16 -11.48 22.00
CA SER A 288 10.49 -12.59 22.70
C SER A 288 10.60 -13.91 21.92
N ALA A 289 11.14 -14.95 22.55
CA ALA A 289 11.08 -16.31 22.04
C ALA A 289 9.63 -16.85 22.04
N LEU A 290 8.83 -16.52 23.04
CA LEU A 290 7.41 -16.89 23.09
C LEU A 290 6.65 -16.25 21.92
N GLY A 291 6.91 -14.96 21.62
CA GLY A 291 6.33 -14.30 20.45
C GLY A 291 6.65 -15.03 19.15
N GLN A 292 7.92 -15.41 18.95
CA GLN A 292 8.38 -16.18 17.79
C GLN A 292 7.69 -17.55 17.70
N GLU A 293 7.59 -18.27 18.82
CA GLU A 293 6.93 -19.57 18.90
C GLU A 293 5.45 -19.47 18.49
N ILE A 294 4.72 -18.48 19.01
CA ILE A 294 3.30 -18.29 18.71
C ILE A 294 3.08 -17.91 17.24
N ILE A 295 3.94 -17.06 16.65
CA ILE A 295 3.88 -16.75 15.21
C ILE A 295 4.03 -18.05 14.40
N ALA A 296 5.02 -18.88 14.73
CA ALA A 296 5.22 -20.16 14.06
C ALA A 296 4.00 -21.09 14.22
N GLN A 297 3.40 -21.16 15.41
CA GLN A 297 2.17 -21.93 15.63
C GLN A 297 1.03 -21.47 14.71
N PHE A 298 0.78 -20.17 14.58
CA PHE A 298 -0.25 -19.66 13.67
C PHE A 298 0.02 -20.02 12.20
N ILE A 299 1.27 -20.13 11.78
CA ILE A 299 1.63 -20.49 10.39
C ILE A 299 1.40 -21.98 10.13
N TRP A 300 1.89 -22.82 11.04
CA TRP A 300 1.96 -24.28 10.85
C TRP A 300 0.73 -25.04 11.33
N ASP A 301 -0.15 -24.41 12.11
CA ASP A 301 -1.44 -25.00 12.47
C ASP A 301 -2.36 -25.06 11.25
N GLU A 302 -2.58 -26.28 10.73
CA GLU A 302 -3.48 -26.52 9.60
C GLU A 302 -4.95 -26.24 9.92
N GLN A 303 -5.32 -26.22 11.21
CA GLN A 303 -6.66 -25.86 11.66
C GLN A 303 -6.84 -24.34 11.81
N ALA A 304 -5.75 -23.57 11.78
CA ALA A 304 -5.83 -22.12 11.83
C ALA A 304 -6.50 -21.58 10.56
N VAL A 305 -7.35 -20.58 10.76
CA VAL A 305 -8.04 -19.87 9.69
C VAL A 305 -7.00 -19.28 8.72
N HIS A 306 -7.15 -19.52 7.41
CA HIS A 306 -6.17 -19.16 6.37
C HIS A 306 -5.69 -17.70 6.47
N GLU A 307 -6.58 -16.77 6.79
CA GLU A 307 -6.23 -15.34 6.90
C GLU A 307 -5.29 -15.04 8.08
N LEU A 308 -5.37 -15.79 9.18
CA LEU A 308 -4.44 -15.64 10.30
C LEU A 308 -3.06 -16.22 9.97
N ARG A 309 -3.01 -17.31 9.21
CA ARG A 309 -1.74 -17.88 8.70
C ARG A 309 -1.06 -16.85 7.80
N MET A 310 -1.82 -16.25 6.88
CA MET A 310 -1.34 -15.19 6.00
C MET A 310 -0.84 -13.98 6.80
N GLU A 311 -1.62 -13.48 7.77
CA GLU A 311 -1.22 -12.37 8.62
C GLU A 311 0.07 -12.67 9.40
N ALA A 312 0.28 -13.91 9.86
CA ALA A 312 1.51 -14.32 10.52
C ALA A 312 2.74 -14.25 9.58
N VAL A 313 2.60 -14.63 8.29
CA VAL A 313 3.66 -14.45 7.29
C VAL A 313 3.92 -12.97 7.00
N LEU A 314 2.86 -12.15 6.99
CA LEU A 314 2.98 -10.70 6.81
C LEU A 314 3.68 -10.02 8.01
N ILE A 315 3.48 -10.54 9.23
CA ILE A 315 4.22 -10.14 10.43
C ILE A 315 5.71 -10.46 10.28
N LEU A 316 6.07 -11.68 9.82
CA LEU A 316 7.48 -12.03 9.57
C LEU A 316 8.13 -11.02 8.62
N THR A 317 7.43 -10.65 7.54
CA THR A 317 7.92 -9.62 6.60
C THR A 317 8.19 -8.27 7.28
N GLU A 318 7.37 -7.85 8.25
CA GLU A 318 7.58 -6.59 8.99
C GLU A 318 8.68 -6.67 10.05
N LEU A 319 8.88 -7.83 10.69
CA LEU A 319 9.94 -8.02 11.67
C LEU A 319 11.33 -7.77 11.05
N GLY A 320 11.47 -8.00 9.75
CA GLY A 320 12.71 -7.72 9.01
C GLY A 320 13.86 -8.62 9.47
N ASP A 321 15.06 -8.02 9.53
CA ASP A 321 16.32 -8.76 9.66
C ASP A 321 16.43 -9.56 10.96
N GLY A 322 16.62 -10.87 10.81
CA GLY A 322 16.71 -11.82 11.90
C GLY A 322 16.74 -13.26 11.40
N GLY A 323 17.58 -14.09 12.03
CA GLY A 323 17.71 -15.52 11.67
C GLY A 323 16.37 -16.28 11.75
N PHE A 324 15.56 -15.98 12.78
CA PHE A 324 14.20 -16.55 12.91
C PHE A 324 13.33 -16.25 11.68
N THR A 325 13.23 -14.97 11.29
CA THR A 325 12.41 -14.52 10.16
C THR A 325 12.86 -15.18 8.86
N ARG A 326 14.17 -15.14 8.58
CA ARG A 326 14.77 -15.70 7.37
C ARG A 326 14.49 -17.20 7.24
N GLU A 327 14.72 -17.97 8.31
CA GLU A 327 14.55 -19.42 8.27
C GLU A 327 13.08 -19.85 8.17
N ILE A 328 12.16 -19.16 8.84
CA ILE A 328 10.73 -19.47 8.72
C ILE A 328 10.20 -19.12 7.32
N LEU A 329 10.55 -17.95 6.76
CA LEU A 329 10.11 -17.58 5.41
C LEU A 329 10.64 -18.55 4.35
N LYS A 330 11.91 -18.98 4.44
CA LYS A 330 12.48 -20.02 3.55
C LYS A 330 11.71 -21.33 3.67
N SER A 331 11.42 -21.73 4.91
CA SER A 331 10.69 -22.95 5.19
C SER A 331 9.28 -22.90 4.57
N ILE A 332 8.55 -21.80 4.74
CA ILE A 332 7.23 -21.60 4.12
C ILE A 332 7.31 -21.68 2.59
N ALA A 333 8.26 -20.95 2.00
CA ALA A 333 8.42 -20.89 0.54
C ALA A 333 8.71 -22.27 -0.07
N ALA A 334 9.45 -23.14 0.63
CA ALA A 334 9.81 -24.48 0.15
C ALA A 334 8.85 -25.60 0.58
N HIS A 335 7.88 -25.34 1.46
CA HIS A 335 7.10 -26.41 2.07
C HIS A 335 6.01 -26.96 1.13
N PRO A 336 5.98 -28.28 0.83
CA PRO A 336 5.00 -28.86 -0.09
C PRO A 336 3.56 -28.80 0.45
N GLY A 337 3.37 -28.76 1.77
CA GLY A 337 2.04 -28.55 2.37
C GLY A 337 1.44 -27.16 2.12
N PHE A 338 2.21 -26.25 1.53
CA PHE A 338 1.72 -24.95 1.06
C PHE A 338 1.61 -24.86 -0.46
N ALA A 339 1.65 -25.99 -1.16
CA ALA A 339 1.44 -26.00 -2.61
C ALA A 339 0.13 -25.29 -2.98
N GLU A 340 0.20 -24.47 -4.04
CA GLU A 340 -0.92 -23.64 -4.55
C GLU A 340 -1.46 -22.60 -3.55
N ASN A 341 -0.80 -22.41 -2.41
CA ASN A 341 -1.22 -21.48 -1.38
C ASN A 341 -0.49 -20.14 -1.53
N GLU A 342 -1.24 -19.04 -1.49
CA GLU A 342 -0.71 -17.67 -1.60
C GLU A 342 0.31 -17.33 -0.50
N ILE A 343 0.35 -18.06 0.62
CA ILE A 343 1.37 -17.81 1.64
C ILE A 343 2.80 -18.07 1.16
N ARG A 344 3.01 -18.98 0.18
CA ARG A 344 4.34 -19.18 -0.42
C ARG A 344 4.80 -17.89 -1.09
N GLN A 345 3.89 -17.24 -1.82
CA GLN A 345 4.13 -15.97 -2.51
C GLN A 345 4.40 -14.84 -1.52
N ALA A 346 3.66 -14.81 -0.40
CA ALA A 346 3.90 -13.89 0.70
C ALA A 346 5.29 -14.08 1.33
N ALA A 347 5.72 -15.34 1.48
CA ALA A 347 7.03 -15.66 2.02
C ALA A 347 8.16 -15.19 1.09
N ILE A 348 8.03 -15.44 -0.22
CA ILE A 348 8.97 -14.93 -1.23
C ILE A 348 8.99 -13.40 -1.25
N TRP A 349 7.84 -12.76 -1.13
CA TRP A 349 7.75 -11.30 -1.04
C TRP A 349 8.51 -10.76 0.17
N GLY A 350 8.39 -11.40 1.34
CA GLY A 350 9.13 -11.06 2.55
C GLY A 350 10.62 -11.41 2.54
N LEU A 351 11.04 -12.37 1.70
CA LEU A 351 12.45 -12.66 1.48
C LEU A 351 13.11 -11.60 0.62
N GLY A 352 12.54 -11.26 -0.54
CA GLY A 352 13.25 -10.46 -1.53
C GLY A 352 12.74 -9.04 -1.78
N LYS A 353 11.45 -8.76 -1.61
CA LYS A 353 10.86 -7.47 -2.02
C LYS A 353 10.62 -6.50 -0.87
N ALA A 354 10.02 -7.01 0.19
CA ALA A 354 9.80 -6.32 1.46
C ALA A 354 10.57 -7.06 2.56
N GLY A 355 10.80 -6.42 3.70
CA GLY A 355 11.50 -7.07 4.82
C GLY A 355 12.99 -7.30 4.54
N LEU A 356 13.38 -8.56 4.37
CA LEU A 356 14.78 -9.01 4.49
C LEU A 356 15.70 -8.59 3.35
N LYS A 357 15.18 -8.53 2.11
CA LYS A 357 16.00 -8.39 0.88
C LYS A 357 17.13 -9.44 0.79
N ALA A 358 16.86 -10.65 1.26
CA ALA A 358 17.74 -11.81 1.18
C ALA A 358 17.68 -12.45 -0.22
N TYR A 359 18.14 -11.71 -1.23
CA TYR A 359 17.99 -12.07 -2.65
C TYR A 359 18.55 -13.45 -3.01
N GLU A 360 19.60 -13.92 -2.32
CA GLU A 360 20.17 -15.25 -2.54
C GLU A 360 19.17 -16.37 -2.22
N ASP A 361 18.36 -16.22 -1.16
CA ASP A 361 17.34 -17.23 -0.80
C ASP A 361 16.14 -17.23 -1.76
N VAL A 362 16.01 -16.22 -2.62
CA VAL A 362 14.95 -16.14 -3.63
C VAL A 362 15.32 -16.92 -4.90
N LEU A 363 16.62 -17.07 -5.19
CA LEU A 363 17.11 -17.71 -6.42
C LEU A 363 16.51 -19.10 -6.70
N PRO A 364 16.32 -20.00 -5.72
CA PRO A 364 15.73 -21.32 -5.98
C PRO A 364 14.32 -21.26 -6.57
N PHE A 365 13.60 -20.15 -6.39
CA PHE A 365 12.19 -20.03 -6.71
C PHE A 365 11.92 -19.29 -8.02
N ILE A 366 12.92 -18.71 -8.69
CA ILE A 366 12.69 -17.95 -9.95
C ILE A 366 12.10 -18.83 -11.07
N ALA A 367 12.31 -20.14 -10.98
CA ALA A 367 11.83 -21.13 -11.93
C ALA A 367 10.91 -22.16 -11.27
N ASP A 368 10.32 -21.84 -10.12
CA ASP A 368 9.36 -22.71 -9.41
C ASP A 368 8.25 -23.19 -10.36
N GLU A 369 7.75 -24.42 -10.16
CA GLU A 369 6.69 -24.98 -11.01
C GLU A 369 5.38 -24.19 -10.88
N GLU A 370 5.09 -23.65 -9.69
CA GLU A 370 3.98 -22.74 -9.48
C GLU A 370 4.30 -21.36 -10.07
N GLU A 371 3.60 -21.02 -11.15
CA GLU A 371 3.83 -19.78 -11.90
C GLU A 371 3.78 -18.53 -11.02
N ASN A 372 2.81 -18.45 -10.10
CA ASN A 372 2.72 -17.30 -9.19
C ASN A 372 3.92 -17.20 -8.25
N VAL A 373 4.49 -18.31 -7.78
CA VAL A 373 5.70 -18.30 -6.93
C VAL A 373 6.90 -17.82 -7.75
N ALA A 374 7.06 -18.34 -8.96
CA ALA A 374 8.12 -17.90 -9.89
C ALA A 374 8.03 -16.40 -10.21
N LEU A 375 6.83 -15.89 -10.51
CA LEU A 375 6.62 -14.47 -10.79
C LEU A 375 6.94 -13.58 -9.58
N HIS A 376 6.59 -14.00 -8.36
CA HIS A 376 6.95 -13.27 -7.15
C HIS A 376 8.46 -13.28 -6.91
N ALA A 377 9.13 -14.40 -7.16
CA ALA A 377 10.58 -14.53 -7.00
C ALA A 377 11.34 -13.65 -8.00
N ILE A 378 10.94 -13.68 -9.28
CA ILE A 378 11.50 -12.82 -10.33
C ILE A 378 11.25 -11.34 -10.01
N GLY A 379 10.04 -10.99 -9.56
CA GLY A 379 9.68 -9.62 -9.20
C GLY A 379 10.28 -9.11 -7.88
N ALA A 380 10.90 -9.99 -7.09
CA ALA A 380 11.46 -9.65 -5.80
C ALA A 380 12.75 -8.83 -5.92
N PHE A 381 13.55 -9.08 -6.96
CA PHE A 381 14.79 -8.37 -7.20
C PHE A 381 14.54 -6.89 -7.55
N ASP A 382 15.54 -6.05 -7.26
CA ASP A 382 15.57 -4.64 -7.61
C ASP A 382 17.02 -4.16 -7.85
N ALA A 383 17.20 -2.87 -8.14
CA ALA A 383 18.51 -2.27 -8.44
C ALA A 383 19.55 -2.39 -7.32
N ASN A 384 19.15 -2.75 -6.08
CA ASN A 384 20.06 -2.97 -4.96
C ASN A 384 20.56 -4.42 -4.86
N THR A 385 20.22 -5.29 -5.83
CA THR A 385 20.65 -6.68 -5.82
C THR A 385 22.18 -6.76 -5.86
N PRO A 386 22.84 -7.45 -4.89
CA PRO A 386 24.29 -7.51 -4.82
C PRO A 386 24.93 -8.20 -6.03
N ARG A 387 26.16 -7.79 -6.38
CA ARG A 387 26.91 -8.35 -7.52
C ARG A 387 27.03 -9.88 -7.50
N HIS A 388 27.27 -10.50 -6.34
CA HIS A 388 27.37 -11.97 -6.27
C HIS A 388 26.05 -12.69 -6.63
N VAL A 389 24.90 -12.09 -6.33
CA VAL A 389 23.58 -12.63 -6.73
C VAL A 389 23.34 -12.40 -8.23
N ILE A 390 23.74 -11.23 -8.74
CA ILE A 390 23.73 -10.93 -10.18
C ILE A 390 24.58 -11.95 -10.95
N ASP A 391 25.80 -12.22 -10.50
CA ASP A 391 26.68 -13.19 -11.13
C ASP A 391 26.05 -14.59 -11.15
N ARG A 392 25.38 -14.99 -10.06
CA ARG A 392 24.63 -16.25 -10.00
C ARG A 392 23.44 -16.28 -10.97
N LEU A 393 22.71 -15.18 -11.12
CA LEU A 393 21.66 -15.07 -12.14
C LEU A 393 22.23 -15.15 -13.56
N VAL A 394 23.41 -14.57 -13.81
CA VAL A 394 24.11 -14.72 -15.10
C VAL A 394 24.48 -16.17 -15.33
N GLU A 395 25.01 -16.89 -14.34
CA GLU A 395 25.26 -18.34 -14.48
C GLU A 395 23.99 -19.12 -14.83
N LEU A 396 22.88 -18.83 -14.15
CA LEU A 396 21.56 -19.43 -14.43
C LEU A 396 21.03 -19.07 -15.83
N LEU A 397 21.33 -17.87 -16.33
CA LEU A 397 21.00 -17.45 -17.69
C LEU A 397 21.77 -18.28 -18.73
N LEU A 398 23.07 -18.51 -18.48
CA LEU A 398 23.96 -19.17 -19.43
C LEU A 398 23.81 -20.70 -19.44
N GLN A 399 23.56 -21.29 -18.27
CA GLN A 399 23.55 -22.75 -18.07
C GLN A 399 22.13 -23.31 -17.85
N GLY A 400 21.14 -22.43 -17.64
CA GLY A 400 19.77 -22.82 -17.35
C GLY A 400 19.05 -23.44 -18.55
N GLY A 401 18.14 -24.37 -18.27
CA GLY A 401 17.23 -24.94 -19.26
C GLY A 401 16.09 -23.99 -19.65
N GLN A 402 15.08 -24.54 -20.33
CA GLN A 402 13.97 -23.78 -20.92
C GLN A 402 13.12 -22.98 -19.92
N ARG A 403 13.13 -23.32 -18.63
CA ARG A 403 12.41 -22.56 -17.58
C ARG A 403 13.33 -21.60 -16.81
N VAL A 404 14.56 -22.03 -16.53
CA VAL A 404 15.52 -21.29 -15.69
C VAL A 404 16.13 -20.10 -16.42
N ALA A 405 16.60 -20.29 -17.66
CA ALA A 405 17.29 -19.22 -18.39
C ALA A 405 16.37 -18.01 -18.69
N PRO A 406 15.12 -18.17 -19.15
CA PRO A 406 14.21 -17.04 -19.32
C PRO A 406 13.87 -16.34 -18.00
N ALA A 407 13.69 -17.08 -16.91
CA ALA A 407 13.44 -16.52 -15.58
C ALA A 407 14.61 -15.66 -15.10
N ALA A 408 15.84 -16.18 -15.23
CA ALA A 408 17.06 -15.44 -14.91
C ALA A 408 17.23 -14.19 -15.79
N SER A 409 16.93 -14.31 -17.10
CA SER A 409 16.91 -13.17 -18.03
C SER A 409 15.94 -12.09 -17.57
N GLU A 410 14.73 -12.46 -17.14
CA GLU A 410 13.73 -11.50 -16.66
C GLU A 410 14.12 -10.87 -15.32
N ALA A 411 14.67 -11.64 -14.38
CA ALA A 411 15.19 -11.11 -13.12
C ALA A 411 16.31 -10.09 -13.36
N LEU A 412 17.27 -10.41 -14.24
CA LEU A 412 18.34 -9.48 -14.61
C LEU A 412 17.80 -8.21 -15.29
N ARG A 413 16.79 -8.33 -16.15
CA ARG A 413 16.10 -7.19 -16.76
C ARG A 413 15.45 -6.28 -15.71
N ILE A 414 14.81 -6.87 -14.69
CA ILE A 414 14.16 -6.14 -13.59
C ILE A 414 15.20 -5.44 -12.71
N ILE A 415 16.32 -6.11 -12.41
CA ILE A 415 17.43 -5.51 -11.66
C ILE A 415 17.94 -4.26 -12.39
N GLY A 416 18.28 -4.40 -13.67
CA GLY A 416 18.56 -3.28 -14.58
C GLY A 416 19.64 -2.30 -14.10
N SER A 417 20.44 -2.66 -13.08
CA SER A 417 21.45 -1.80 -12.50
C SER A 417 22.70 -1.75 -13.38
N PRO A 418 23.55 -0.71 -13.25
CA PRO A 418 24.85 -0.67 -13.92
C PRO A 418 25.70 -1.93 -13.67
N GLU A 419 25.64 -2.48 -12.45
CA GLU A 419 26.35 -3.71 -12.08
C GLU A 419 25.84 -4.94 -12.85
N ALA A 420 24.53 -5.04 -13.07
CA ALA A 420 23.92 -6.11 -13.86
C ALA A 420 24.28 -5.99 -15.35
N ILE A 421 24.29 -4.77 -15.88
CA ILE A 421 24.70 -4.49 -17.26
C ILE A 421 26.18 -4.83 -17.45
N SER A 422 27.04 -4.44 -16.51
CA SER A 422 28.46 -4.81 -16.49
C SER A 422 28.65 -6.33 -16.47
N ALA A 423 27.95 -7.06 -15.58
CA ALA A 423 28.07 -8.51 -15.49
C ALA A 423 27.66 -9.22 -16.78
N LEU A 424 26.58 -8.76 -17.41
CA LEU A 424 26.12 -9.26 -18.71
C LEU A 424 27.13 -8.98 -19.83
N HIS A 425 27.73 -7.79 -19.86
CA HIS A 425 28.77 -7.46 -20.83
C HIS A 425 30.04 -8.29 -20.63
N ASP A 426 30.47 -8.52 -19.37
CA ASP A 426 31.61 -9.40 -19.08
C ASP A 426 31.32 -10.83 -19.58
N ALA A 427 30.12 -11.34 -19.32
CA ALA A 427 29.68 -12.65 -19.82
C ALA A 427 29.63 -12.71 -21.36
N TYR A 428 29.26 -11.61 -22.03
CA TYR A 428 29.18 -11.53 -23.50
C TYR A 428 30.54 -11.76 -24.15
N ARG A 429 31.59 -11.20 -23.53
CA ARG A 429 32.98 -11.33 -23.99
C ARG A 429 33.51 -12.74 -23.79
N GLN A 430 33.06 -13.43 -22.74
CA GLN A 430 33.60 -14.73 -22.32
C GLN A 430 32.84 -15.93 -22.93
N ASN A 431 31.58 -15.76 -23.34
CA ASN A 431 30.70 -16.88 -23.70
C ASN A 431 30.08 -16.72 -25.09
N GLU A 432 30.85 -17.04 -26.15
CA GLU A 432 30.39 -16.87 -27.54
C GLU A 432 29.07 -17.60 -27.85
N HIS A 433 28.91 -18.81 -27.30
CA HIS A 433 27.75 -19.68 -27.51
C HIS A 433 26.46 -19.15 -26.88
N ALA A 434 26.55 -18.26 -25.88
CA ALA A 434 25.42 -17.77 -25.12
C ALA A 434 25.14 -16.26 -25.34
N ARG A 435 25.84 -15.63 -26.30
CA ARG A 435 25.67 -14.22 -26.65
C ARG A 435 24.20 -13.84 -26.94
N ASN A 436 23.42 -14.74 -27.53
CA ASN A 436 22.02 -14.49 -27.86
C ASN A 436 21.16 -14.20 -26.61
N TRP A 437 21.35 -14.95 -25.53
CA TRP A 437 20.64 -14.72 -24.26
C TRP A 437 21.00 -13.37 -23.65
N ILE A 438 22.28 -13.01 -23.72
CA ILE A 438 22.79 -11.75 -23.19
C ILE A 438 22.23 -10.57 -23.99
N LEU A 439 22.29 -10.65 -25.31
CA LEU A 439 21.72 -9.63 -26.20
C LEU A 439 20.21 -9.48 -25.99
N ALA A 440 19.48 -10.60 -25.88
CA ALA A 440 18.05 -10.60 -25.61
C ALA A 440 17.70 -10.01 -24.22
N THR A 441 18.59 -10.16 -23.23
CA THR A 441 18.40 -9.60 -21.90
C THR A 441 18.64 -8.09 -21.91
N LEU A 442 19.82 -7.65 -22.39
CA LEU A 442 20.19 -6.24 -22.48
C LEU A 442 19.24 -5.46 -23.42
N GLY A 443 18.83 -6.05 -24.54
CA GLY A 443 17.95 -5.41 -25.52
C GLY A 443 16.54 -5.11 -25.02
N ARG A 444 16.12 -5.70 -23.89
CA ARG A 444 14.82 -5.45 -23.25
C ARG A 444 14.89 -4.45 -22.09
N MET A 445 16.09 -3.95 -21.78
CA MET A 445 16.29 -2.89 -20.77
C MET A 445 16.07 -1.50 -21.39
N PRO A 446 15.87 -0.44 -20.59
CA PRO A 446 15.66 0.91 -21.11
C PRO A 446 16.81 1.37 -22.03
N PRO A 447 16.52 1.75 -23.30
CA PRO A 447 17.56 2.02 -24.29
C PRO A 447 18.57 3.11 -23.89
N GLN A 448 18.10 4.14 -23.20
CA GLN A 448 18.97 5.24 -22.77
C GLN A 448 19.99 4.79 -21.72
N ILE A 449 19.61 3.85 -20.85
CA ILE A 449 20.54 3.27 -19.86
C ILE A 449 21.57 2.42 -20.60
N ILE A 450 21.14 1.52 -21.48
CA ILE A 450 22.06 0.65 -22.23
C ILE A 450 23.07 1.44 -23.06
N ARG A 451 22.62 2.46 -23.81
CA ARG A 451 23.54 3.30 -24.61
C ARG A 451 24.55 4.05 -23.75
N ARG A 452 24.15 4.48 -22.55
CA ARG A 452 25.03 5.17 -21.60
C ARG A 452 26.06 4.19 -21.00
N GLU A 453 25.60 3.07 -20.45
CA GLU A 453 26.47 2.12 -19.74
C GLU A 453 27.40 1.34 -20.68
N LEU A 454 26.98 1.10 -21.93
CA LEU A 454 27.77 0.36 -22.94
C LEU A 454 28.40 1.28 -24.00
N GLN A 455 28.53 2.58 -23.72
CA GLN A 455 29.16 3.52 -24.64
C GLN A 455 30.60 3.10 -24.94
N GLY A 456 30.93 2.93 -26.23
CA GLY A 456 32.26 2.51 -26.67
C GLY A 456 32.53 1.00 -26.61
N HIS A 457 31.56 0.21 -26.15
CA HIS A 457 31.64 -1.26 -26.18
C HIS A 457 31.10 -1.83 -27.51
N ASP A 458 31.74 -2.89 -28.00
CA ASP A 458 31.42 -3.56 -29.27
C ASP A 458 30.01 -4.17 -29.28
N VAL A 459 29.56 -4.69 -28.14
CA VAL A 459 28.22 -5.26 -27.95
C VAL A 459 27.09 -4.28 -28.32
N LEU A 460 27.32 -2.97 -28.22
CA LEU A 460 26.29 -1.96 -28.49
C LEU A 460 25.80 -2.01 -29.95
N ALA A 461 26.71 -2.26 -30.89
CA ALA A 461 26.35 -2.39 -32.31
C ALA A 461 25.41 -3.59 -32.55
N ALA A 462 25.61 -4.69 -31.82
CA ALA A 462 24.73 -5.85 -31.88
C ALA A 462 23.38 -5.62 -31.18
N LEU A 463 23.32 -4.69 -30.23
CA LEU A 463 22.10 -4.33 -29.49
C LEU A 463 21.22 -3.31 -30.23
N GLU A 464 21.79 -2.46 -31.10
CA GLU A 464 21.06 -1.34 -31.69
C GLU A 464 19.71 -1.74 -32.34
N PRO A 465 19.59 -2.84 -33.11
CA PRO A 465 18.29 -3.29 -33.62
C PRO A 465 17.29 -3.65 -32.53
N LEU A 466 17.76 -4.25 -31.42
CA LEU A 466 16.89 -4.61 -30.28
C LEU A 466 16.46 -3.36 -29.51
N LEU A 467 17.38 -2.40 -29.31
CA LEU A 467 17.09 -1.14 -28.63
C LEU A 467 16.09 -0.28 -29.41
N LEU A 468 16.11 -0.34 -30.75
CA LEU A 468 15.10 0.30 -31.59
C LEU A 468 13.72 -0.33 -31.42
N CYS A 469 13.64 -1.62 -31.09
CA CYS A 469 12.39 -2.36 -30.88
C CYS A 469 11.88 -2.33 -29.43
N ALA A 470 12.66 -1.79 -28.49
CA ALA A 470 12.29 -1.72 -27.08
C ALA A 470 11.04 -0.84 -26.87
N PRO A 471 10.23 -1.09 -25.82
CA PRO A 471 9.03 -0.30 -25.54
C PRO A 471 9.32 1.21 -25.48
N GLY A 472 8.57 1.99 -26.26
CA GLY A 472 8.71 3.44 -26.34
C GLY A 472 9.91 3.95 -27.16
N ALA A 473 10.73 3.08 -27.75
CA ALA A 473 11.89 3.49 -28.55
C ALA A 473 11.51 3.99 -29.95
N ASN A 474 10.37 3.54 -30.48
CA ASN A 474 9.83 3.95 -31.76
C ASN A 474 8.29 4.05 -31.72
N TRP A 475 7.68 4.62 -32.77
CA TRP A 475 6.23 4.87 -32.85
C TRP A 475 5.35 3.60 -32.80
N LEU A 476 5.86 2.45 -33.26
CA LEU A 476 5.20 1.12 -33.20
C LEU A 476 5.39 0.42 -31.86
N SER A 477 6.40 0.77 -31.09
CA SER A 477 6.76 0.08 -29.84
C SER A 477 5.97 0.53 -28.61
N SER A 478 5.03 1.47 -28.77
CA SER A 478 4.14 1.90 -27.68
C SER A 478 3.04 0.88 -27.41
N GLU A 479 2.60 0.77 -26.16
CA GLU A 479 1.51 -0.14 -25.77
C GLU A 479 0.19 0.19 -26.49
N GLN A 480 -0.05 1.48 -26.75
CA GLN A 480 -1.21 1.93 -27.53
C GLN A 480 -1.15 1.37 -28.95
N MET A 481 -0.02 1.53 -29.65
CA MET A 481 0.09 1.09 -31.04
C MET A 481 0.04 -0.44 -31.17
N LYS A 482 0.61 -1.19 -30.22
CA LYS A 482 0.45 -2.65 -30.14
C LYS A 482 -1.01 -3.06 -30.00
N THR A 483 -1.76 -2.33 -29.17
CA THR A 483 -3.19 -2.56 -28.96
C THR A 483 -4.00 -2.25 -30.22
N ASP A 484 -3.72 -1.13 -30.89
CA ASP A 484 -4.40 -0.71 -32.11
C ASP A 484 -4.17 -1.71 -33.25
N ILE A 485 -2.92 -2.18 -33.44
CA ILE A 485 -2.61 -3.23 -34.42
C ILE A 485 -3.33 -4.53 -34.07
N ALA A 486 -3.28 -4.97 -32.81
CA ALA A 486 -3.98 -6.19 -32.39
C ALA A 486 -5.51 -6.08 -32.54
N PHE A 487 -6.07 -4.88 -32.43
CA PHE A 487 -7.49 -4.62 -32.68
C PHE A 487 -7.81 -4.66 -34.18
N LEU A 488 -7.01 -4.01 -35.02
CA LEU A 488 -7.17 -4.05 -36.48
C LEU A 488 -7.05 -5.46 -37.03
N LEU A 489 -6.11 -6.27 -36.54
CA LEU A 489 -5.92 -7.67 -36.96
C LEU A 489 -7.09 -8.60 -36.58
N LYS A 490 -7.98 -8.16 -35.69
CA LYS A 490 -9.21 -8.90 -35.33
C LYS A 490 -10.41 -8.56 -36.22
N GLN A 491 -10.27 -7.59 -37.10
CA GLN A 491 -11.32 -7.20 -38.04
C GLN A 491 -11.21 -8.08 -39.29
N ASP A 492 -12.34 -8.64 -39.72
CA ASP A 492 -12.47 -9.43 -40.94
C ASP A 492 -13.70 -8.92 -41.72
N LEU A 493 -13.71 -9.11 -43.05
CA LEU A 493 -14.77 -8.63 -43.94
C LEU A 493 -15.87 -9.67 -44.19
#